data_AF-A0A1X7HFD7-F1
#
_entry.id   AF-A0A1X7HFD7-F1
#
_cell.length_a   1.000
_cell.length_b   1.000
_cell.length_c   1.000
_cell.angle_alpha   90.00
_cell.angle_beta   90.00
_cell.angle_gamma   90.00
#
_symmetry.space_group_name_H-M   'P 1'
#
loop_
_entity.id
_entity.type
_entity.pdbx_description
1 polymer ?
#
loop_
_entity_poly.entity_id
_entity_poly.type
_entity_poly.pdbx_seq_one_letter_code
_entity_poly.pdbx_strand_id
1 'polypeptide(L)'
;MNGKLSSSDEIYPERYLIDQETGGVFMYIVSRQKPLSEGQNQVLAKEDTAIYPPGYLRFLQQFGEGTYRGWINVQLPDSEVLKPFAGYGLWECDEDSPITEQQIGECIAIGTTVDGDFLAVHPQTAGLLWLPRHSEHVKAISLQALEQEDEGMYALVLDEIYLQVYGISPKDAVYYEPWTGTRSHLFLRLLPGQDQLSLPELAGVCQADFPPDLSIETPYACFLFYRQLGGYVRLNYAYQQEVAVFYEQDAQQAFAVIEQWLLSKGCKTIS
;
A
#
# COMPACT_ATOMS: atom_id res chain seq x y z
N MET A 1 45.23 34.14 -15.62
CA MET A 1 43.95 34.27 -14.89
C MET A 1 43.02 33.21 -15.45
N ASN A 2 42.92 32.08 -14.76
CA ASN A 2 42.06 30.95 -15.12
C ASN A 2 40.91 30.90 -14.12
N GLY A 3 39.69 31.16 -14.57
CA GLY A 3 38.47 30.99 -13.77
C GLY A 3 37.84 29.63 -14.10
N LYS A 4 37.76 28.75 -13.09
CA LYS A 4 37.14 27.42 -13.13
C LYS A 4 35.61 27.52 -13.07
N LEU A 5 34.95 26.56 -13.72
CA LEU A 5 33.54 26.17 -13.57
C LEU A 5 33.22 25.66 -12.15
N SER A 6 31.95 25.84 -11.75
CA SER A 6 31.18 25.01 -10.80
C SER A 6 29.72 25.51 -10.83
N SER A 7 28.87 24.99 -11.72
CA SER A 7 27.90 23.89 -11.49
C SER A 7 26.95 24.10 -10.31
N SER A 8 25.73 24.55 -10.62
CA SER A 8 24.55 24.40 -9.77
C SER A 8 23.35 24.11 -10.68
N ASP A 9 23.39 22.94 -11.31
CA ASP A 9 22.27 22.28 -11.96
C ASP A 9 21.90 21.08 -11.08
N GLU A 10 20.96 21.23 -10.15
CA GLU A 10 20.16 20.11 -9.65
C GLU A 10 18.76 20.26 -10.26
N ILE A 11 18.70 19.89 -11.53
CA ILE A 11 17.47 19.57 -12.24
C ILE A 11 17.00 18.22 -11.68
N TYR A 12 15.76 18.13 -11.21
CA TYR A 12 15.08 16.86 -10.97
C TYR A 12 14.54 16.34 -12.32
N PRO A 13 15.14 15.34 -12.98
CA PRO A 13 14.39 14.41 -13.82
C PRO A 13 13.97 13.25 -12.89
N GLU A 14 12.72 12.82 -12.82
CA GLU A 14 12.10 12.03 -13.87
C GLU A 14 10.57 12.25 -13.86
N ARG A 15 10.08 12.70 -15.01
CA ARG A 15 8.67 12.58 -15.39
C ARG A 15 8.36 11.09 -15.56
N TYR A 16 7.47 10.55 -14.74
CA TYR A 16 6.78 9.32 -15.09
C TYR A 16 5.28 9.60 -15.10
N LEU A 17 4.82 10.05 -16.25
CA LEU A 17 3.46 9.88 -16.71
C LEU A 17 3.56 9.47 -18.18
N ILE A 18 3.14 8.21 -18.43
CA ILE A 18 2.90 7.54 -19.70
C ILE A 18 4.14 7.06 -20.47
N ASP A 19 4.36 5.74 -20.49
CA ASP A 19 4.94 5.05 -21.64
C ASP A 19 3.78 4.39 -22.41
N GLN A 20 3.52 4.85 -23.64
CA GLN A 20 2.50 4.27 -24.51
C GLN A 20 3.01 3.04 -25.29
N GLU A 21 4.26 2.61 -25.06
CA GLU A 21 4.88 1.56 -25.88
C GLU A 21 4.93 0.18 -25.23
N THR A 22 4.80 0.05 -23.90
CA THR A 22 5.05 -1.24 -23.21
C THR A 22 3.82 -1.98 -22.68
N GLY A 23 2.63 -1.35 -22.58
CA GLY A 23 1.43 -2.04 -22.05
C GLY A 23 1.55 -2.56 -20.62
N GLY A 24 2.58 -2.13 -19.87
CA GLY A 24 2.81 -2.53 -18.48
C GLY A 24 1.85 -1.85 -17.50
N VAL A 25 1.53 -2.54 -16.41
CA VAL A 25 0.76 -1.97 -15.30
C VAL A 25 1.65 -1.01 -14.52
N PHE A 26 1.36 0.29 -14.60
CA PHE A 26 2.10 1.33 -13.89
C PHE A 26 1.65 1.45 -12.43
N MET A 27 2.58 1.36 -11.48
CA MET A 27 2.32 1.50 -10.04
C MET A 27 2.85 2.83 -9.51
N TYR A 28 1.98 3.67 -8.96
CA TYR A 28 2.38 4.92 -8.31
C TYR A 28 2.99 4.66 -6.92
N ILE A 29 4.22 5.10 -6.67
CA ILE A 29 4.87 4.98 -5.36
C ILE A 29 4.67 6.28 -4.58
N VAL A 30 4.03 6.19 -3.41
CA VAL A 30 3.57 7.36 -2.66
C VAL A 30 4.70 8.17 -2.02
N SER A 31 5.74 7.51 -1.54
CA SER A 31 6.91 8.15 -0.94
C SER A 31 8.20 7.49 -1.40
N ARG A 32 9.35 7.98 -0.92
CA ARG A 32 10.63 7.34 -1.22
C ARG A 32 10.60 5.89 -0.75
N GLN A 33 11.00 4.98 -1.63
CA GLN A 33 11.14 3.57 -1.30
C GLN A 33 12.12 3.40 -0.15
N LYS A 34 11.89 2.39 0.68
CA LYS A 34 12.84 1.95 1.69
C LYS A 34 13.24 0.50 1.39
N PRO A 35 14.14 0.30 0.42
CA PRO A 35 14.69 -1.02 0.13
C PRO A 35 15.19 -1.70 1.39
N LEU A 36 15.12 -3.02 1.40
CA LEU A 36 15.65 -3.81 2.50
C LEU A 36 17.15 -3.55 2.68
N SER A 37 17.57 -3.51 3.94
CA SER A 37 19.00 -3.43 4.28
C SER A 37 19.76 -4.65 3.75
N GLU A 38 21.08 -4.52 3.60
CA GLU A 38 21.93 -5.63 3.15
C GLU A 38 21.78 -6.88 4.05
N GLY A 39 21.68 -6.69 5.38
CA GLY A 39 21.45 -7.78 6.32
C GLY A 39 20.11 -8.50 6.08
N GLN A 40 19.04 -7.76 5.81
CA GLN A 40 17.73 -8.34 5.47
C GLN A 40 17.79 -9.09 4.13
N ASN A 41 18.47 -8.53 3.13
CA ASN A 41 18.67 -9.20 1.84
C ASN A 41 19.46 -10.50 1.98
N GLN A 42 20.48 -10.54 2.85
CA GLN A 42 21.24 -11.76 3.14
C GLN A 42 20.40 -12.82 3.86
N VAL A 43 19.45 -12.43 4.71
CA VAL A 43 18.50 -13.34 5.35
C VAL A 43 17.56 -13.91 4.29
N LEU A 44 16.92 -13.06 3.49
CA LEU A 44 16.01 -13.50 2.42
C LEU A 44 16.70 -14.36 1.36
N ALA A 45 17.98 -14.13 1.08
CA ALA A 45 18.74 -14.95 0.12
C ALA A 45 18.99 -16.39 0.61
N LYS A 46 18.82 -16.66 1.91
CA LYS A 46 18.94 -18.00 2.50
C LYS A 46 17.61 -18.75 2.57
N GLU A 47 16.51 -18.02 2.37
CA GLU A 47 15.17 -18.61 2.33
C GLU A 47 15.00 -19.47 1.07
N ASP A 48 14.17 -20.51 1.17
CA ASP A 48 13.82 -21.30 -0.01
C ASP A 48 12.89 -20.48 -0.91
N THR A 49 13.44 -19.86 -1.95
CA THR A 49 12.68 -19.02 -2.88
C THR A 49 11.51 -19.75 -3.56
N ALA A 50 11.52 -21.09 -3.59
CA ALA A 50 10.47 -21.89 -4.23
C ALA A 50 9.14 -21.87 -3.45
N ILE A 51 9.15 -21.54 -2.15
CA ILE A 51 7.92 -21.50 -1.34
C ILE A 51 7.13 -20.20 -1.53
N TYR A 52 7.77 -19.14 -2.01
CA TYR A 52 7.16 -17.82 -2.14
C TYR A 52 6.56 -17.62 -3.54
N PRO A 53 5.50 -16.81 -3.65
CA PRO A 53 4.94 -16.49 -4.95
C PRO A 53 5.98 -15.74 -5.83
N PRO A 54 5.92 -15.94 -7.17
CA PRO A 54 6.85 -15.28 -8.08
C PRO A 54 6.90 -13.77 -7.87
N GLY A 55 8.13 -13.24 -7.76
CA GLY A 55 8.36 -11.80 -7.66
C GLY A 55 8.23 -11.19 -6.26
N TYR A 56 7.69 -11.88 -5.25
CA TYR A 56 7.51 -11.34 -3.90
C TYR A 56 8.82 -10.86 -3.25
N LEU A 57 9.86 -11.70 -3.24
CA LEU A 57 11.15 -11.32 -2.64
C LEU A 57 11.80 -10.14 -3.38
N ARG A 58 11.69 -10.11 -4.72
CA ARG A 58 12.20 -8.98 -5.54
C ARG A 58 11.42 -7.71 -5.25
N PHE A 59 10.10 -7.81 -5.13
CA PHE A 59 9.23 -6.69 -4.78
C PHE A 59 9.61 -6.09 -3.42
N LEU A 60 9.84 -6.93 -2.41
CA LEU A 60 10.34 -6.49 -1.10
C LEU A 60 11.74 -5.86 -1.18
N GLN A 61 12.67 -6.47 -1.93
CA GLN A 61 14.02 -5.93 -2.12
C GLN A 61 13.99 -4.53 -2.73
N GLN A 62 13.08 -4.29 -3.67
CA GLN A 62 12.96 -3.02 -4.40
C GLN A 62 12.19 -1.96 -3.61
N PHE A 63 10.99 -2.30 -3.12
CA PHE A 63 10.07 -1.31 -2.54
C PHE A 63 10.07 -1.29 -1.01
N GLY A 64 10.56 -2.35 -0.37
CA GLY A 64 10.44 -2.58 1.07
C GLY A 64 9.03 -3.01 1.47
N GLU A 65 8.79 -3.10 2.78
CA GLU A 65 7.45 -3.31 3.33
C GLU A 65 6.55 -2.10 3.06
N GLY A 66 5.24 -2.32 2.97
CA GLY A 66 4.31 -1.26 2.56
C GLY A 66 2.89 -1.75 2.34
N THR A 67 2.01 -0.82 2.00
CA THR A 67 0.60 -1.13 1.73
C THR A 67 0.30 -0.98 0.23
N TYR A 68 -0.20 -2.05 -0.38
CA TYR A 68 -0.62 -2.08 -1.78
C TYR A 68 -2.10 -1.73 -1.90
N ARG A 69 -2.38 -0.67 -2.68
CA ARG A 69 -3.72 -0.13 -2.97
C ARG A 69 -4.62 0.06 -1.72
N GLY A 70 -4.02 0.27 -0.56
CA GLY A 70 -4.73 0.47 0.71
C GLY A 70 -5.46 -0.76 1.28
N TRP A 71 -5.31 -1.96 0.71
CA TRP A 71 -6.07 -3.14 1.17
C TRP A 71 -5.20 -4.25 1.76
N ILE A 72 -3.97 -4.44 1.25
CA ILE A 72 -3.04 -5.46 1.75
C ILE A 72 -1.68 -4.87 2.05
N ASN A 73 -1.13 -5.27 3.18
CA ASN A 73 0.22 -4.99 3.60
C ASN A 73 1.14 -6.08 3.05
N VAL A 74 2.18 -5.68 2.33
CA VAL A 74 3.29 -6.53 1.94
C VAL A 74 4.37 -6.37 3.01
N GLN A 75 4.75 -7.47 3.64
CA GLN A 75 5.61 -7.47 4.83
C GLN A 75 6.75 -8.46 4.64
N LEU A 76 7.76 -8.43 5.51
CA LEU A 76 8.74 -9.51 5.55
C LEU A 76 8.08 -10.83 5.96
N PRO A 77 8.62 -11.99 5.50
CA PRO A 77 8.14 -13.30 5.96
C PRO A 77 8.17 -13.41 7.49
N ASP A 78 7.03 -13.77 8.08
CA ASP A 78 6.87 -13.93 9.53
C ASP A 78 6.33 -15.33 9.85
N SER A 79 7.20 -16.20 10.38
CA SER A 79 6.86 -17.55 10.81
C SER A 79 6.24 -17.63 12.21
N GLU A 80 6.21 -16.53 12.96
CA GLU A 80 5.77 -16.51 14.36
C GLU A 80 4.31 -16.09 14.50
N VAL A 81 3.83 -15.19 13.65
CA VAL A 81 2.50 -14.57 13.81
C VAL A 81 1.35 -15.57 13.77
N LEU A 82 1.48 -16.67 13.02
CA LEU A 82 0.43 -17.70 12.89
C LEU A 82 0.52 -18.82 13.94
N LYS A 83 1.65 -18.97 14.65
CA LYS A 83 1.84 -20.01 15.68
C LYS A 83 0.76 -20.03 16.78
N PRO A 84 0.31 -18.89 17.33
CA PRO A 84 -0.70 -18.89 18.39
C PRO A 84 -2.07 -19.43 17.95
N PHE A 85 -2.33 -19.51 16.64
CA PHE A 85 -3.61 -19.98 16.11
C PHE A 85 -3.65 -21.49 15.87
N ALA A 86 -2.50 -22.17 15.92
CA ALA A 86 -2.45 -23.63 15.85
C ALA A 86 -3.13 -24.24 17.08
N GLY A 87 -4.17 -25.05 16.87
CA GLY A 87 -4.95 -25.65 17.96
C GLY A 87 -5.91 -24.69 18.67
N TYR A 88 -6.06 -23.45 18.19
CA TYR A 88 -6.98 -22.48 18.76
C TYR A 88 -8.42 -22.68 18.27
N GLY A 89 -8.62 -23.40 17.17
CA GLY A 89 -9.94 -23.57 16.54
C GLY A 89 -10.50 -22.29 15.91
N LEU A 90 -9.65 -21.35 15.46
CA LEU A 90 -10.12 -20.15 14.76
C LEU A 90 -10.71 -20.48 13.38
N TRP A 91 -10.11 -21.47 12.69
CA TRP A 91 -10.56 -21.94 11.40
C TRP A 91 -10.94 -23.42 11.49
N GLU A 92 -12.01 -23.78 10.80
CA GLU A 92 -12.43 -25.16 10.64
C GLU A 92 -11.53 -25.86 9.62
N CYS A 93 -10.95 -26.99 10.02
CA CYS A 93 -10.11 -27.84 9.17
C CYS A 93 -10.77 -29.21 9.03
N ASP A 94 -11.28 -29.49 7.83
CA ASP A 94 -11.89 -30.75 7.43
C ASP A 94 -11.06 -31.46 6.33
N GLU A 95 -11.62 -32.51 5.73
CA GLU A 95 -10.94 -33.30 4.69
C GLU A 95 -10.67 -32.51 3.40
N ASP A 96 -11.44 -31.44 3.13
CA ASP A 96 -11.32 -30.60 1.94
C ASP A 96 -10.43 -29.37 2.18
N SER A 97 -9.99 -29.17 3.42
CA SER A 97 -9.17 -28.04 3.81
C SER A 97 -7.74 -28.16 3.26
N PRO A 98 -7.13 -27.05 2.79
CA PRO A 98 -5.81 -27.10 2.15
C PRO A 98 -4.67 -27.41 3.12
N ILE A 99 -4.90 -27.17 4.40
CA ILE A 99 -3.98 -27.45 5.51
C ILE A 99 -4.77 -27.94 6.72
N THR A 100 -4.08 -28.66 7.59
CA THR A 100 -4.57 -29.05 8.91
C THR A 100 -4.41 -27.92 9.92
N GLU A 101 -5.11 -28.04 11.05
CA GLU A 101 -5.03 -27.06 12.13
C GLU A 101 -3.62 -26.90 12.72
N GLN A 102 -2.83 -27.99 12.77
CA GLN A 102 -1.44 -27.92 13.23
C GLN A 102 -0.54 -27.16 12.25
N GLN A 103 -0.76 -27.35 10.94
CA GLN A 103 0.00 -26.71 9.87
C GLN A 103 -0.22 -25.19 9.81
N ILE A 104 -1.29 -24.65 10.41
CA ILE A 104 -1.47 -23.20 10.57
C ILE A 104 -0.27 -22.58 11.29
N GLY A 105 0.25 -23.25 12.32
CA GLY A 105 1.42 -22.75 13.07
C GLY A 105 2.76 -22.92 12.35
N GLU A 106 2.77 -23.63 11.22
CA GLU A 106 3.93 -23.83 10.34
C GLU A 106 3.91 -22.86 9.15
N CYS A 107 2.80 -22.13 8.96
CA CYS A 107 2.65 -21.15 7.90
C CYS A 107 3.54 -19.92 8.14
N ILE A 108 4.05 -19.37 7.05
CA ILE A 108 4.82 -18.13 7.03
C ILE A 108 3.91 -17.05 6.44
N ALA A 109 3.55 -16.07 7.25
CA ALA A 109 2.78 -14.93 6.78
C ALA A 109 3.66 -14.01 5.92
N ILE A 110 3.13 -13.58 4.77
CA ILE A 110 3.82 -12.70 3.82
C ILE A 110 3.02 -11.42 3.53
N GLY A 111 1.80 -11.34 4.06
CA GLY A 111 1.00 -10.14 4.03
C GLY A 111 -0.23 -10.23 4.92
N THR A 112 -0.82 -9.07 5.20
CA THR A 112 -2.03 -8.94 6.02
C THR A 112 -2.97 -7.93 5.39
N THR A 113 -4.28 -8.20 5.39
CA THR A 113 -5.25 -7.17 4.98
C THR A 113 -5.44 -6.13 6.06
N VAL A 114 -5.97 -4.97 5.68
CA VAL A 114 -6.44 -3.95 6.63
C VAL A 114 -7.55 -4.45 7.57
N ASP A 115 -8.28 -5.50 7.16
CA ASP A 115 -9.32 -6.14 7.96
C ASP A 115 -8.76 -7.24 8.91
N GLY A 116 -7.50 -7.63 8.71
CA GLY A 116 -6.77 -8.57 9.56
C GLY A 116 -6.78 -10.02 9.07
N ASP A 117 -7.04 -10.26 7.78
CA ASP A 117 -6.81 -11.56 7.14
C ASP A 117 -5.32 -11.76 6.89
N PHE A 118 -4.85 -13.01 6.88
CA PHE A 118 -3.47 -13.34 6.54
C PHE A 118 -3.37 -13.92 5.13
N LEU A 119 -2.35 -13.47 4.41
CA LEU A 119 -1.81 -14.14 3.24
C LEU A 119 -0.54 -14.87 3.65
N ALA A 120 -0.50 -16.19 3.46
CA ALA A 120 0.59 -17.03 3.91
C ALA A 120 1.04 -18.04 2.87
N VAL A 121 2.22 -18.60 3.08
CA VAL A 121 2.74 -19.78 2.39
C VAL A 121 3.02 -20.86 3.42
N HIS A 122 2.99 -22.12 3.00
CA HIS A 122 3.35 -23.24 3.85
C HIS A 122 4.35 -24.15 3.11
N PRO A 123 5.48 -24.57 3.73
CA PRO A 123 6.56 -25.27 3.02
C PRO A 123 6.17 -26.58 2.35
N GLN A 124 5.10 -27.23 2.82
CA GLN A 124 4.66 -28.54 2.32
C GLN A 124 3.41 -28.47 1.43
N THR A 125 2.86 -27.27 1.18
CA THR A 125 1.72 -27.08 0.28
C THR A 125 2.14 -26.24 -0.91
N ALA A 126 1.71 -26.63 -2.12
CA ALA A 126 1.92 -25.80 -3.29
C ALA A 126 0.95 -24.61 -3.27
N GLY A 127 1.48 -23.39 -3.36
CA GLY A 127 0.70 -22.17 -3.56
C GLY A 127 0.47 -21.32 -2.32
N LEU A 128 -0.41 -20.34 -2.46
CA LEU A 128 -0.74 -19.35 -1.43
C LEU A 128 -1.95 -19.80 -0.61
N LEU A 129 -1.95 -19.41 0.66
CA LEU A 129 -3.03 -19.66 1.60
C LEU A 129 -3.61 -18.33 2.06
N TRP A 130 -4.95 -18.24 2.02
CA TRP A 130 -5.71 -17.15 2.56
C TRP A 130 -6.38 -17.59 3.86
N LEU A 131 -6.04 -16.96 4.97
CA LEU A 131 -6.59 -17.23 6.29
C LEU A 131 -7.48 -16.04 6.70
N PRO A 132 -8.79 -16.09 6.41
CA PRO A 132 -9.68 -14.95 6.62
C PRO A 132 -10.05 -14.80 8.09
N ARG A 133 -10.05 -13.59 8.62
CA ARG A 133 -10.50 -13.29 9.98
C ARG A 133 -12.01 -13.47 10.16
N HIS A 134 -12.77 -13.25 9.08
CA HIS A 134 -14.23 -13.19 9.10
C HIS A 134 -14.90 -14.38 8.40
N SER A 135 -14.17 -15.48 8.22
CA SER A 135 -14.68 -16.73 7.65
C SER A 135 -14.00 -17.91 8.33
N GLU A 136 -14.72 -19.02 8.44
CA GLU A 136 -14.27 -20.21 9.16
C GLU A 136 -13.30 -21.06 8.34
N HIS A 137 -13.29 -20.94 7.00
CA HIS A 137 -12.44 -21.78 6.14
C HIS A 137 -11.22 -21.06 5.58
N VAL A 138 -10.06 -21.72 5.69
CA VAL A 138 -8.83 -21.36 4.97
C VAL A 138 -8.98 -21.71 3.49
N LYS A 139 -8.52 -20.82 2.60
CA LYS A 139 -8.60 -21.02 1.14
C LYS A 139 -7.22 -21.16 0.53
N ALA A 140 -7.05 -22.11 -0.39
CA ALA A 140 -5.90 -22.10 -1.29
C ALA A 140 -6.15 -21.11 -2.44
N ILE A 141 -5.14 -20.29 -2.75
CA ILE A 141 -5.15 -19.35 -3.86
C ILE A 141 -4.27 -19.89 -4.98
N SER A 142 -4.85 -20.03 -6.17
CA SER A 142 -4.16 -20.56 -7.35
C SER A 142 -3.53 -19.42 -8.17
N LEU A 143 -2.24 -19.56 -8.49
CA LEU A 143 -1.46 -18.56 -9.27
C LEU A 143 -1.10 -19.04 -10.68
N GLN A 144 -1.71 -20.13 -11.17
CA GLN A 144 -1.30 -20.85 -12.39
C GLN A 144 -1.26 -20.02 -13.69
N ALA A 145 -1.84 -18.80 -13.72
CA ALA A 145 -1.89 -17.95 -14.90
C ALA A 145 -0.72 -16.95 -15.04
N LEU A 146 0.17 -16.86 -14.04
CA LEU A 146 1.07 -15.72 -13.84
C LEU A 146 2.59 -16.06 -13.93
N GLU A 147 2.98 -17.21 -14.48
CA GLU A 147 4.37 -17.71 -14.36
C GLU A 147 5.43 -17.11 -15.31
N GLN A 148 5.23 -15.97 -16.00
CA GLN A 148 6.25 -15.42 -16.92
C GLN A 148 6.53 -13.92 -16.77
N GLU A 149 7.69 -13.63 -16.17
CA GLU A 149 8.55 -12.42 -16.19
C GLU A 149 8.00 -11.04 -15.73
N ASP A 150 8.96 -10.23 -15.24
CA ASP A 150 8.91 -8.81 -14.83
C ASP A 150 8.51 -8.43 -13.38
N GLU A 151 9.07 -7.32 -12.89
CA GLU A 151 8.91 -6.73 -11.55
C GLU A 151 7.45 -6.33 -11.23
N GLY A 152 6.60 -6.20 -12.26
CA GLY A 152 5.15 -5.99 -12.14
C GLY A 152 4.36 -7.22 -11.68
N MET A 153 4.97 -8.41 -11.65
CA MET A 153 4.24 -9.65 -11.37
C MET A 153 3.66 -9.75 -9.98
N TYR A 154 4.36 -9.28 -8.93
CA TYR A 154 3.78 -9.43 -7.59
C TYR A 154 2.56 -8.51 -7.40
N ALA A 155 2.56 -7.30 -7.98
CA ALA A 155 1.37 -6.45 -7.99
C ALA A 155 0.20 -7.11 -8.75
N LEU A 156 0.47 -7.79 -9.87
CA LEU A 156 -0.52 -8.59 -10.60
C LEU A 156 -1.02 -9.79 -9.78
N VAL A 157 -0.13 -10.48 -9.05
CA VAL A 157 -0.50 -11.54 -8.11
C VAL A 157 -1.42 -10.98 -7.02
N LEU A 158 -1.14 -9.80 -6.47
CA LEU A 158 -2.01 -9.14 -5.50
C LEU A 158 -3.38 -8.77 -6.10
N ASP A 159 -3.43 -8.26 -7.34
CA ASP A 159 -4.70 -7.96 -8.03
C ASP A 159 -5.51 -9.25 -8.32
N GLU A 160 -4.85 -10.36 -8.64
CA GLU A 160 -5.48 -11.66 -8.85
C GLU A 160 -6.00 -12.26 -7.53
N ILE A 161 -5.22 -12.15 -6.44
CA ILE A 161 -5.69 -12.52 -5.09
C ILE A 161 -6.94 -11.70 -4.75
N TYR A 162 -6.92 -10.38 -5.00
CA TYR A 162 -8.07 -9.51 -4.75
C TYR A 162 -9.30 -9.98 -5.54
N LEU A 163 -9.14 -10.31 -6.82
CA LEU A 163 -10.23 -10.84 -7.65
C LEU A 163 -10.78 -12.17 -7.10
N GLN A 164 -9.92 -13.10 -6.69
CA GLN A 164 -10.35 -14.40 -6.15
C GLN A 164 -11.05 -14.25 -4.78
N VAL A 165 -10.57 -13.34 -3.93
CA VAL A 165 -11.12 -13.13 -2.58
C VAL A 165 -12.43 -12.34 -2.62
N TYR A 166 -12.50 -11.27 -3.40
CA TYR A 166 -13.64 -10.33 -3.41
C TYR A 166 -14.58 -10.49 -4.61
N GLY A 167 -14.21 -11.30 -5.61
CA GLY A 167 -15.02 -11.56 -6.81
C GLY A 167 -15.12 -10.38 -7.78
N ILE A 168 -14.34 -9.33 -7.56
CA ILE A 168 -14.33 -8.10 -8.36
C ILE A 168 -12.90 -7.67 -8.66
N SER A 169 -12.65 -7.21 -9.87
CA SER A 169 -11.34 -6.63 -10.21
C SER A 169 -11.20 -5.24 -9.56
N PRO A 170 -10.01 -4.89 -9.04
CA PRO A 170 -9.74 -3.51 -8.60
C PRO A 170 -9.95 -2.54 -9.75
N LYS A 171 -10.76 -1.49 -9.53
CA LYS A 171 -11.05 -0.47 -10.57
C LYS A 171 -10.20 0.79 -10.45
N ASP A 172 -9.63 1.01 -9.27
CA ASP A 172 -8.87 2.22 -8.97
C ASP A 172 -7.45 2.13 -9.52
N ALA A 173 -6.71 3.23 -9.41
CA ALA A 173 -5.30 3.27 -9.78
C ALA A 173 -4.45 2.31 -8.93
N VAL A 174 -3.37 1.82 -9.52
CA VAL A 174 -2.38 0.99 -8.82
C VAL A 174 -1.44 1.91 -8.07
N TYR A 175 -1.32 1.72 -6.75
CA TYR A 175 -0.35 2.47 -5.95
C TYR A 175 0.20 1.63 -4.80
N TYR A 176 1.39 2.01 -4.34
CA TYR A 176 2.08 1.40 -3.21
C TYR A 176 2.54 2.47 -2.22
N GLU A 177 2.32 2.20 -0.95
CA GLU A 177 2.69 3.04 0.18
C GLU A 177 3.82 2.40 0.99
N PRO A 178 5.10 2.69 0.70
CA PRO A 178 6.21 2.18 1.50
C PRO A 178 6.11 2.57 2.97
N TRP A 179 6.46 1.64 3.86
CA TRP A 179 6.55 1.88 5.29
C TRP A 179 7.92 2.44 5.66
N THR A 180 8.08 3.74 5.46
CA THR A 180 9.33 4.47 5.74
C THR A 180 9.66 4.52 7.24
N GLY A 181 8.64 4.54 8.09
CA GLY A 181 8.73 4.78 9.52
C GLY A 181 8.85 6.27 9.90
N THR A 182 8.81 7.17 8.90
CA THR A 182 8.92 8.62 9.05
C THR A 182 7.61 9.35 8.73
N ARG A 183 6.57 8.62 8.35
CA ARG A 183 5.26 9.19 8.04
C ARG A 183 4.60 9.77 9.29
N SER A 184 4.09 10.98 9.13
CA SER A 184 3.26 11.70 10.10
C SER A 184 1.88 12.00 9.51
N HIS A 185 0.95 12.41 10.35
CA HIS A 185 -0.37 12.83 9.91
C HIS A 185 -0.91 14.00 10.73
N LEU A 186 -1.75 14.80 10.11
CA LEU A 186 -2.56 15.83 10.76
C LEU A 186 -4.03 15.58 10.44
N PHE A 187 -4.87 15.51 11.48
CA PHE A 187 -6.32 15.49 11.32
C PHE A 187 -6.91 16.88 11.54
N LEU A 188 -7.74 17.28 10.58
CA LEU A 188 -8.50 18.51 10.58
C LEU A 188 -9.99 18.20 10.46
N ARG A 189 -10.81 19.15 10.91
CA ARG A 189 -12.26 19.09 10.82
C ARG A 189 -12.80 20.28 10.02
N LEU A 190 -13.60 20.00 9.00
CA LEU A 190 -14.44 20.97 8.31
C LEU A 190 -15.86 20.87 8.89
N LEU A 191 -16.32 21.94 9.54
CA LEU A 191 -17.64 21.93 10.17
C LEU A 191 -18.72 22.22 9.12
N PRO A 192 -19.89 21.58 9.18
CA PRO A 192 -20.98 21.94 8.28
C PRO A 192 -21.50 23.35 8.60
N GLY A 193 -21.80 24.14 7.58
CA GLY A 193 -22.37 25.49 7.72
C GLY A 193 -23.02 25.96 6.42
N GLN A 194 -23.97 26.91 6.52
CA GLN A 194 -24.78 27.37 5.38
C GLN A 194 -23.98 28.04 4.23
N ASP A 195 -22.74 28.47 4.51
CA ASP A 195 -21.82 29.08 3.53
C ASP A 195 -20.43 28.42 3.53
N GLN A 196 -20.33 27.18 4.05
CA GLN A 196 -19.07 26.44 4.06
C GLN A 196 -19.02 25.42 2.93
N LEU A 197 -17.83 25.21 2.39
CA LEU A 197 -17.59 24.15 1.41
C LEU A 197 -17.97 22.80 2.01
N SER A 198 -18.62 21.96 1.22
CA SER A 198 -18.68 20.52 1.50
C SER A 198 -17.31 19.88 1.24
N LEU A 199 -17.07 18.67 1.76
CA LEU A 199 -15.81 17.96 1.48
C LEU A 199 -15.57 17.68 -0.02
N PRO A 200 -16.58 17.30 -0.84
CA PRO A 200 -16.37 17.17 -2.28
C PRO A 200 -15.99 18.50 -2.95
N GLU A 201 -16.62 19.61 -2.56
CA GLU A 201 -16.25 20.93 -3.08
C GLU A 201 -14.83 21.32 -2.64
N LEU A 202 -14.47 21.06 -1.38
CA LEU A 202 -13.11 21.28 -0.89
C LEU A 202 -12.09 20.44 -1.66
N ALA A 203 -12.41 19.18 -1.98
CA ALA A 203 -11.54 18.31 -2.79
C ALA A 203 -11.31 18.92 -4.19
N GLY A 204 -12.38 19.37 -4.86
CA GLY A 204 -12.28 19.99 -6.18
C GLY A 204 -11.46 21.28 -6.17
N VAL A 205 -11.64 22.15 -5.17
CA VAL A 205 -10.83 23.37 -5.02
C VAL A 205 -9.38 23.02 -4.66
N CYS A 206 -9.15 21.97 -3.86
CA CYS A 206 -7.80 21.50 -3.53
C CYS A 206 -7.06 20.99 -4.77
N GLN A 207 -7.71 20.17 -5.60
CA GLN A 207 -7.15 19.69 -6.86
C GLN A 207 -6.83 20.84 -7.83
N ALA A 208 -7.63 21.90 -7.84
CA ALA A 208 -7.39 23.06 -8.71
C ALA A 208 -6.22 23.93 -8.22
N ASP A 209 -6.14 24.20 -6.92
CA ASP A 209 -5.09 25.02 -6.31
C ASP A 209 -3.75 24.23 -6.20
N PHE A 210 -3.84 22.91 -6.00
CA PHE A 210 -2.73 21.97 -5.92
C PHE A 210 -3.04 20.71 -6.75
N PRO A 211 -2.68 20.68 -8.04
CA PRO A 211 -2.87 19.50 -8.88
C PRO A 211 -2.11 18.28 -8.30
N PRO A 212 -2.78 17.17 -7.95
CA PRO A 212 -2.13 15.99 -7.41
C PRO A 212 -1.45 15.16 -8.50
N ASP A 213 -0.45 14.37 -8.11
CA ASP A 213 0.20 13.41 -9.00
C ASP A 213 -0.71 12.21 -9.32
N LEU A 214 -1.57 11.83 -8.36
CA LEU A 214 -2.60 10.82 -8.50
C LEU A 214 -3.83 11.23 -7.67
N SER A 215 -5.03 10.99 -8.21
CA SER A 215 -6.28 11.19 -7.49
C SER A 215 -7.10 9.91 -7.51
N ILE A 216 -7.58 9.49 -6.34
CA ILE A 216 -8.49 8.34 -6.19
C ILE A 216 -9.71 8.83 -5.44
N GLU A 217 -10.88 8.73 -6.06
CA GLU A 217 -12.13 9.18 -5.48
C GLU A 217 -13.16 8.04 -5.51
N THR A 218 -13.72 7.78 -4.35
CA THR A 218 -14.75 6.77 -4.11
C THR A 218 -15.98 7.46 -3.54
N PRO A 219 -17.14 6.76 -3.46
CA PRO A 219 -18.31 7.32 -2.76
C PRO A 219 -18.05 7.71 -1.29
N TYR A 220 -16.98 7.21 -0.68
CA TYR A 220 -16.71 7.37 0.75
C TYR A 220 -15.51 8.26 1.07
N ALA A 221 -14.60 8.48 0.12
CA ALA A 221 -13.40 9.27 0.34
C ALA A 221 -12.76 9.73 -0.96
N CYS A 222 -12.00 10.83 -0.88
CA CYS A 222 -11.10 11.29 -1.93
C CYS A 222 -9.66 11.38 -1.40
N PHE A 223 -8.72 10.83 -2.16
CA PHE A 223 -7.28 10.81 -1.88
C PHE A 223 -6.55 11.58 -2.97
N LEU A 224 -5.87 12.65 -2.57
CA LEU A 224 -5.06 13.49 -3.45
C LEU A 224 -3.59 13.27 -3.12
N PHE A 225 -2.88 12.50 -3.94
CA PHE A 225 -1.49 12.10 -3.70
C PHE A 225 -0.52 13.15 -4.23
N TYR A 226 0.52 13.42 -3.43
CA TYR A 226 1.55 14.40 -3.76
C TYR A 226 2.94 13.82 -3.45
N ARG A 227 3.78 13.67 -4.49
CA ARG A 227 5.18 13.22 -4.35
C ARG A 227 5.99 14.11 -3.42
N GLN A 228 5.76 15.41 -3.48
CA GLN A 228 6.42 16.38 -2.62
C GLN A 228 6.06 16.24 -1.13
N LEU A 229 4.93 15.59 -0.80
CA LEU A 229 4.59 15.23 0.57
C LEU A 229 5.13 13.86 0.97
N GLY A 230 5.43 12.99 0.01
CA GLY A 230 5.54 11.56 0.28
C GLY A 230 4.24 10.99 0.86
N GLY A 231 3.09 11.51 0.41
CA GLY A 231 1.81 11.24 1.05
C GLY A 231 0.63 11.80 0.29
N TYR A 232 -0.46 12.11 1.00
CA TYR A 232 -1.72 12.54 0.39
C TYR A 232 -2.60 13.33 1.35
N VAL A 233 -3.52 14.10 0.76
CA VAL A 233 -4.67 14.66 1.47
C VAL A 233 -5.85 13.70 1.30
N ARG A 234 -6.44 13.27 2.42
CA ARG A 234 -7.65 12.44 2.45
C ARG A 234 -8.84 13.28 2.90
N LEU A 235 -9.89 13.31 2.10
CA LEU A 235 -11.19 13.89 2.47
C LEU A 235 -12.18 12.75 2.69
N ASN A 236 -12.73 12.65 3.90
CA ASN A 236 -13.54 11.52 4.32
C ASN A 236 -15.04 11.82 4.15
N TYR A 237 -15.60 11.42 3.00
CA TYR A 237 -17.00 11.69 2.65
C TYR A 237 -17.98 10.90 3.51
N ALA A 238 -17.59 9.75 4.08
CA ALA A 238 -18.45 8.98 4.98
C ALA A 238 -18.76 9.74 6.29
N TYR A 239 -17.76 10.39 6.88
CA TYR A 239 -17.91 11.18 8.11
C TYR A 239 -18.20 12.66 7.84
N GLN A 240 -18.12 13.09 6.58
CA GLN A 240 -18.45 14.43 6.04
C GLN A 240 -17.69 15.63 6.64
N GLN A 241 -16.79 15.41 7.60
CA GLN A 241 -16.13 16.50 8.32
C GLN A 241 -14.64 16.30 8.47
N GLU A 242 -14.11 15.09 8.26
CA GLU A 242 -12.70 14.81 8.49
C GLU A 242 -11.89 15.04 7.22
N VAL A 243 -10.81 15.80 7.39
CA VAL A 243 -9.72 15.95 6.41
C VAL A 243 -8.43 15.50 7.10
N ALA A 244 -7.64 14.68 6.44
CA ALA A 244 -6.35 14.24 6.94
C ALA A 244 -5.25 14.58 5.94
N VAL A 245 -4.10 15.03 6.43
CA VAL A 245 -2.89 15.20 5.62
C VAL A 245 -1.86 14.19 6.11
N PHE A 246 -1.50 13.24 5.24
CA PHE A 246 -0.42 12.28 5.47
C PHE A 246 0.82 12.76 4.73
N TYR A 247 1.97 12.77 5.40
CA TYR A 247 3.21 13.32 4.86
C TYR A 247 4.44 12.71 5.53
N GLU A 248 5.58 12.73 4.84
CA GLU A 248 6.87 12.34 5.40
C GLU A 248 7.45 13.47 6.26
N GLN A 249 8.16 13.13 7.33
CA GLN A 249 8.73 14.13 8.25
C GLN A 249 9.72 15.11 7.59
N ASP A 250 10.35 14.75 6.47
CA ASP A 250 11.22 15.63 5.69
C ASP A 250 10.45 16.57 4.74
N ALA A 251 9.14 16.36 4.56
CA ALA A 251 8.26 17.15 3.70
C ALA A 251 7.59 18.35 4.41
N GLN A 252 8.16 18.84 5.52
CA GLN A 252 7.55 19.89 6.37
C GLN A 252 7.12 21.14 5.61
N GLN A 253 7.90 21.57 4.61
CA GLN A 253 7.57 22.77 3.86
C GLN A 253 6.32 22.58 2.99
N ALA A 254 6.22 21.48 2.26
CA ALA A 254 5.05 21.16 1.44
C ALA A 254 3.81 20.92 2.33
N PHE A 255 4.00 20.24 3.46
CA PHE A 255 2.97 20.06 4.47
C PHE A 255 2.43 21.39 5.00
N ALA A 256 3.31 22.31 5.43
CA ALA A 256 2.91 23.59 5.99
C ALA A 256 2.09 24.44 4.98
N VAL A 257 2.42 24.39 3.69
CA VAL A 257 1.64 25.08 2.65
C VAL A 257 0.22 24.52 2.56
N ILE A 258 0.07 23.20 2.52
CA ILE A 258 -1.24 22.54 2.44
C ILE A 258 -2.04 22.73 3.73
N GLU A 259 -1.40 22.63 4.89
CA GLU A 259 -2.03 22.90 6.19
C GLU A 259 -2.60 24.32 6.24
N GLN A 260 -1.77 25.34 5.97
CA GLN A 260 -2.22 26.73 6.00
C GLN A 260 -3.34 26.99 5.00
N TRP A 261 -3.27 26.37 3.81
CA TRP A 261 -4.34 26.46 2.84
C TRP A 261 -5.64 25.83 3.36
N LEU A 262 -5.60 24.62 3.93
CA LEU A 262 -6.78 23.95 4.49
C LEU A 262 -7.41 24.79 5.61
N LEU A 263 -6.60 25.35 6.51
CA LEU A 263 -7.07 26.26 7.56
C LEU A 263 -7.74 27.50 6.97
N SER A 264 -7.19 28.06 5.89
CA SER A 264 -7.79 29.21 5.19
C SER A 264 -9.14 28.90 4.52
N LYS A 265 -9.41 27.62 4.20
CA LYS A 265 -10.69 27.14 3.66
C LYS A 265 -11.70 26.75 4.75
N GLY A 266 -11.39 26.97 6.03
CA GLY A 266 -12.30 26.76 7.16
C GLY A 266 -12.10 25.45 7.93
N CYS A 267 -11.10 24.65 7.57
CA CYS A 267 -10.70 23.50 8.38
C CYS A 267 -10.14 23.95 9.73
N LYS A 268 -10.30 23.13 10.77
CA LYS A 268 -9.80 23.37 12.13
C LYS A 268 -9.03 22.17 12.63
N THR A 269 -7.97 22.41 13.40
CA THR A 269 -7.26 21.33 14.08
C THR A 269 -8.16 20.65 15.11
N ILE A 270 -8.07 19.32 15.20
CA ILE A 270 -8.74 18.56 16.25
C ILE A 270 -7.86 18.67 17.50
N SER A 271 -8.31 19.44 18.48
CA SER A 271 -7.70 19.56 19.81
C SER A 271 -8.19 18.45 20.74
#